data_AF-A0A7X9LDM6-F1
#
_entry.id   AF-A0A7X9LDM6-F1
#
_cell.length_a   1.000
_cell.length_b   1.000
_cell.length_c   1.000
_cell.angle_alpha   90.00
_cell.angle_beta   90.00
_cell.angle_gamma   90.00
#
_symmetry.space_group_name_H-M   'P 1'
#
loop_
_entity.id
_entity.type
_entity.pdbx_description
1 polymer ?
#
loop_
_entity_poly.entity_id
_entity_poly.type
_entity_poly.pdbx_seq_one_letter_code
_entity_poly.pdbx_strand_id
1 'polypeptide(L)' 'MGIQNKTMLITYSDSLGKNLKELQDNLERYFGTAVGGVHLLPFFPSTGDRGFAPVDYDEVDPAFGDWSDVKKLG' A
#
# COMPACT_ATOMS: atom_id res chain seq x y z
N MET A 1 0.86 -6.76 20.58
CA MET A 1 -0.18 -6.40 19.60
C MET A 1 -0.70 -7.70 19.00
N GLY A 2 -2.01 -7.94 19.03
CA GLY A 2 -2.60 -9.19 18.52
C GLY A 2 -3.18 -9.01 17.12
N ILE A 3 -3.20 -10.08 16.33
CA ILE A 3 -3.89 -10.09 15.04
C ILE A 3 -5.39 -9.91 15.30
N GLN A 4 -6.03 -8.97 14.60
CA GLN A 4 -7.47 -8.78 14.69
C GLN A 4 -8.19 -9.71 13.71
N ASN A 5 -9.31 -10.30 14.13
CA ASN A 5 -10.17 -11.08 13.25
C ASN A 5 -11.00 -10.15 12.36
N LYS A 6 -10.40 -9.66 11.27
CA LYS A 6 -10.97 -8.72 10.30
C LYS A 6 -10.57 -9.11 8.87
N THR A 7 -11.33 -8.63 7.90
CA THR A 7 -11.01 -8.80 6.47
C THR A 7 -9.74 -8.04 6.11
N MET A 8 -8.87 -8.68 5.34
CA MET A 8 -7.63 -8.09 4.81
C MET A 8 -7.76 -7.81 3.32
N LEU A 9 -7.25 -6.67 2.85
CA LEU A 9 -7.09 -6.37 1.43
C LEU A 9 -5.64 -6.63 1.02
N ILE A 10 -5.42 -7.26 -0.13
CA ILE A 10 -4.11 -7.35 -0.78
C ILE A 10 -4.17 -6.48 -2.03
N THR A 11 -3.25 -5.54 -2.19
CA THR A 11 -3.23 -4.62 -3.35
C THR A 11 -1.83 -4.10 -3.63
N TYR A 12 -1.57 -3.71 -4.88
CA TYR A 12 -0.43 -2.83 -5.21
C TYR A 12 -0.78 -1.37 -4.91
N SER A 13 0.26 -0.54 -4.78
CA SER A 13 0.17 0.91 -4.61
C SER A 13 -0.55 1.63 -5.75
N ASP A 14 -0.62 1.01 -6.93
CA ASP A 14 -1.09 1.60 -8.19
C ASP A 14 -2.26 0.80 -8.85
N SER A 15 -2.86 -0.14 -8.12
CA SER A 15 -3.96 -0.97 -8.67
C SER A 15 -5.36 -0.50 -8.27
N LEU A 16 -5.47 0.31 -7.21
CA LEU A 16 -6.72 0.94 -6.76
C LEU A 16 -6.52 2.46 -6.69
N GLY A 17 -6.15 3.06 -7.81
CA GLY A 17 -5.62 4.42 -7.89
C GLY A 17 -4.24 4.40 -8.53
N LYS A 18 -3.60 5.56 -8.69
CA LYS A 18 -2.26 5.65 -9.31
C LYS A 18 -1.09 5.56 -8.31
N ASN A 19 -1.35 5.76 -7.03
CA ASN A 19 -0.36 5.84 -5.96
C ASN A 19 -1.01 5.66 -4.59
N LEU A 20 -0.22 5.69 -3.52
CA LEU A 20 -0.68 5.45 -2.15
C LEU A 20 -1.74 6.45 -1.67
N LYS A 21 -1.69 7.68 -2.16
CA LYS A 21 -2.67 8.71 -1.81
C LYS A 21 -4.04 8.40 -2.44
N GLU A 22 -4.06 8.09 -3.73
CA GLU A 22 -5.32 7.69 -4.39
C GLU A 22 -5.84 6.34 -3.86
N LEU A 23 -4.95 5.42 -3.47
CA LEU A 23 -5.33 4.19 -2.77
C LEU A 23 -6.05 4.52 -1.46
N GLN A 24 -5.49 5.38 -0.62
CA GLN A 24 -6.13 5.83 0.61
C GLN A 24 -7.50 6.46 0.34
N ASP A 25 -7.59 7.40 -0.60
CA ASP A 25 -8.84 8.06 -0.97
C ASP A 25 -9.90 7.04 -1.43
N ASN A 26 -9.50 6.02 -2.18
CA ASN A 26 -10.39 4.95 -2.64
C ASN A 26 -10.84 4.04 -1.50
N LEU A 27 -9.94 3.70 -0.56
CA LEU A 27 -10.29 2.93 0.65
C LEU A 27 -11.34 3.66 1.47
N GLU A 28 -11.12 4.94 1.76
CA GLU A 28 -12.04 5.77 2.53
C GLU A 28 -13.39 5.93 1.83
N ARG A 29 -13.38 6.19 0.51
CA ARG A 29 -14.60 6.47 -0.26
C ARG A 29 -15.46 5.25 -0.54
N TYR A 30 -14.86 4.11 -0.85
CA TYR A 30 -15.58 2.95 -1.39
C TYR A 30 -15.65 1.75 -0.44
N PHE A 31 -14.71 1.62 0.49
CA PHE A 31 -14.63 0.45 1.37
C PHE A 31 -15.00 0.79 2.83
N GLY A 32 -14.73 2.02 3.27
CA GLY A 32 -15.03 2.47 4.63
C GLY A 32 -14.43 1.53 5.67
N THR A 33 -15.29 0.93 6.51
CA THR A 33 -14.86 0.04 7.61
C THR A 33 -14.82 -1.45 7.25
N ALA A 34 -15.01 -1.81 5.97
CA ALA A 34 -15.03 -3.20 5.53
C ALA A 34 -13.65 -3.89 5.57
N VAL A 35 -12.58 -3.12 5.41
CA VAL A 35 -11.19 -3.60 5.43
C VAL A 35 -10.57 -3.25 6.78
N GLY A 36 -10.06 -4.24 7.49
CA GLY A 36 -9.39 -4.06 8.79
C GLY A 36 -7.87 -4.02 8.71
N GLY A 37 -7.29 -4.31 7.54
CA GLY A 37 -5.86 -4.18 7.28
C GLY A 37 -5.53 -4.35 5.80
N VAL A 38 -4.38 -3.80 5.41
CA VAL A 38 -3.89 -3.81 4.02
C VAL A 38 -2.54 -4.53 3.99
N HIS A 39 -2.46 -5.59 3.20
CA HIS A 39 -1.19 -6.12 2.72
C HIS A 39 -0.84 -5.40 1.43
N LEU A 40 0.01 -4.39 1.57
CA LEU A 40 0.56 -3.66 0.43
C LEU A 40 1.66 -4.51 -0.21
N LEU A 41 1.49 -4.80 -1.51
CA LEU A 41 2.52 -5.44 -2.32
C LEU A 41 3.74 -4.52 -2.49
N PRO A 42 4.91 -5.03 -2.91
CA PRO A 42 6.16 -4.27 -2.85
C PRO A 42 6.07 -2.88 -3.47
N PHE A 43 6.45 -1.87 -2.69
CA PHE A 43 6.34 -0.43 -3.01
C PHE A 43 7.68 0.30 -2.94
N PHE A 44 8.77 -0.46 -2.83
CA PHE A 44 10.14 0.02 -2.85
C PHE A 44 10.60 0.25 -4.30
N PRO A 45 11.61 1.11 -4.54
CA PRO A 45 12.28 1.17 -5.83
C PRO A 45 12.73 -0.24 -6.25
N SER A 46 12.39 -0.64 -7.47
CA SER A 46 12.61 -2.00 -7.96
C SER A 46 13.06 -2.02 -9.41
N THR A 47 13.84 -3.03 -9.76
CA THR A 47 14.36 -3.25 -11.12
C THR A 47 13.57 -4.29 -11.92
N GLY A 48 12.56 -4.91 -11.32
CA GLY A 48 11.81 -5.98 -12.00
C GLY A 48 10.72 -6.62 -11.16
N ASP A 49 10.12 -7.65 -11.75
CA ASP A 49 9.13 -8.54 -11.14
C ASP A 49 8.03 -7.80 -10.35
N ARG A 50 7.45 -6.74 -10.92
CA ARG A 50 6.37 -5.95 -10.29
C ARG A 50 6.67 -5.48 -8.86
N GLY A 51 7.94 -5.20 -8.54
CA GLY A 51 8.37 -4.74 -7.22
C GLY A 51 9.12 -5.80 -6.40
N PHE A 52 9.14 -7.07 -6.83
CA PHE A 52 9.83 -8.16 -6.13
C PHE A 52 11.36 -8.23 -6.39
N ALA A 53 11.93 -7.24 -7.11
CA ALA A 53 13.37 -7.04 -7.23
C ALA A 53 13.81 -5.67 -6.66
N PRO A 54 13.61 -5.43 -5.35
CA PRO A 54 13.87 -4.14 -4.72
C PRO A 54 15.37 -3.82 -4.70
N VAL A 55 15.70 -2.54 -4.86
CA VAL A 55 17.08 -2.04 -4.82
C VAL A 55 17.40 -1.25 -3.56
N ASP A 56 16.39 -0.69 -2.90
CA ASP A 56 16.52 0.07 -1.66
C ASP A 56 15.26 -0.14 -0.81
N TYR A 57 15.43 -0.51 0.46
CA TYR A 57 14.32 -0.71 1.39
C TYR A 57 14.10 0.48 2.33
N ASP A 58 15.01 1.46 2.34
CA ASP A 58 14.92 2.66 3.17
C ASP A 58 14.06 3.75 2.51
N GLU A 59 13.72 3.59 1.22
CA GLU A 59 12.92 4.53 0.45
C GLU A 59 11.66 3.88 -0.13
N VAL A 60 10.57 4.63 -0.19
CA VAL A 60 9.38 4.28 -0.98
C VAL A 60 9.65 4.71 -2.42
N ASP A 61 9.22 3.93 -3.41
CA ASP A 61 9.32 4.34 -4.81
C ASP A 61 8.60 5.69 -5.00
N PRO A 62 9.28 6.75 -5.46
CA PRO A 62 8.68 8.07 -5.62
C PRO A 62 7.46 8.09 -6.56
N ALA A 63 7.30 7.09 -7.44
CA ALA A 63 6.09 6.94 -8.25
C ALA A 63 4.84 6.62 -7.40
N PHE A 64 5.03 6.00 -6.23
CA PHE A 64 3.95 5.59 -5.32
C PHE A 64 3.73 6.55 -4.15
N GLY A 65 4.74 7.31 -3.74
CA GLY A 65 4.63 8.29 -2.65
C GLY A 65 5.83 8.23 -1.69
N ASP A 66 5.58 8.43 -0.41
CA ASP A 66 6.60 8.37 0.64
C ASP A 66 6.15 7.55 1.86
N TRP A 67 7.04 7.43 2.86
CA TRP A 67 6.74 6.74 4.11
C TRP A 67 5.58 7.35 4.90
N SER A 68 5.27 8.64 4.71
CA SER A 68 4.11 9.27 5.34
C SER A 68 2.81 8.73 4.75
N ASP A 69 2.78 8.44 3.44
CA ASP A 69 1.62 7.85 2.79
C ASP A 69 1.43 6.38 3.17
N VAL A 70 2.52 5.60 3.31
CA VAL A 70 2.45 4.23 3.84
C VAL A 70 1.86 4.22 5.26
N LYS A 71 2.32 5.14 6.13
CA LYS A 71 1.81 5.27 7.51
C LYS A 71 0.34 5.64 7.60
N LYS A 72 -0.24 6.31 6.59
CA LYS A 72 -1.66 6.66 6.59
C LYS A 72 -2.57 5.46 6.30
N LEU A 73 -2.06 4.39 5.70
CA LEU A 73 -2.85 3.19 5.38
C LEU A 73 -3.18 2.32 6.61
N GLY A 74 -2.49 2.50 7.74
CA GLY A 74 -2.76 1.76 8.98
C GLY A 74 -1.57 1.62 9.89
#